data_AF-A2DFB6-F1
#
_entry.id   AF-A2DFB6-F1
#
_cell.length_a   1.000
_cell.length_b   1.000
_cell.length_c   1.000
_cell.angle_alpha   90.00
_cell.angle_beta   90.00
_cell.angle_gamma   90.00
#
_symmetry.space_group_name_H-M   'P 1'
#
loop_
_entity.id
_entity.type
_entity.pdbx_description
1 polymer ?
#
loop_
_entity_poly.entity_id
_entity_poly.type
_entity_poly.pdbx_seq_one_letter_code
_entity_poly.pdbx_strand_id
1 'polypeptide(L)'
;MDQQQRATVAFPPPLEEYKQFTKDGENPIQPPEIPDTPFSVFNKPQNDDDVPSLESQGIPVLYDPSEPPLLELKKINHQILFTIQDLFQTLAGGNENPDKTLDQMKYLFMNAHYLLHKLRTVQAYEHMHHCLREKKRQLDLFQKRFDDQLAMVVQLKPP
;
A
#
# COMPACT_ATOMS: atom_id res chain seq x y z
N MET A 1 33.17 -19.98 30.93
CA MET A 1 33.68 -18.76 30.28
C MET A 1 33.97 -19.16 28.85
N ASP A 2 33.04 -18.92 27.91
CA ASP A 2 33.31 -19.09 26.48
C ASP A 2 32.68 -17.90 25.75
N GLN A 3 33.37 -16.76 25.85
CA GLN A 3 33.13 -15.63 24.95
C GLN A 3 33.77 -15.97 23.61
N GLN A 4 33.02 -16.69 22.77
CA GLN A 4 33.40 -16.89 21.39
C GLN A 4 33.31 -15.53 20.70
N GLN A 5 34.49 -14.97 20.39
CA GLN A 5 34.66 -13.72 19.66
C GLN A 5 33.84 -13.79 18.36
N ARG A 6 32.67 -13.12 18.36
CA ARG A 6 31.88 -12.91 17.16
C ARG A 6 32.69 -12.02 16.23
N ALA A 7 33.28 -12.61 15.19
CA ALA A 7 33.69 -11.86 14.03
C ALA A 7 32.48 -11.01 13.58
N THR A 8 32.61 -9.69 13.63
CA THR A 8 31.59 -8.75 13.14
C THR A 8 31.58 -8.79 11.62
N VAL A 9 30.95 -9.82 11.07
CA VAL A 9 30.56 -9.85 9.66
C VAL A 9 29.37 -8.92 9.52
N ALA A 10 29.36 -8.06 8.49
CA ALA A 10 28.30 -7.07 8.25
C ALA A 10 26.90 -7.69 8.11
N PHE A 11 26.83 -8.99 7.78
CA PHE A 11 25.60 -9.74 7.65
C PHE A 11 25.73 -11.10 8.34
N PRO A 12 24.66 -11.62 8.96
CA PRO A 12 24.66 -12.95 9.53
C PRO A 12 24.93 -13.99 8.43
N PRO A 13 25.72 -15.04 8.70
CA PRO A 13 25.87 -16.14 7.76
C PRO A 13 24.52 -16.80 7.49
N PRO A 14 24.31 -17.38 6.30
CA PRO A 14 23.08 -18.11 5.99
C PRO A 14 22.80 -19.22 7.02
N LEU A 15 21.53 -19.55 7.20
CA LEU A 15 21.10 -20.66 8.06
C LEU A 15 21.75 -21.99 7.63
N GLU A 16 22.07 -22.83 8.60
CA GLU A 16 22.72 -24.13 8.36
C GLU A 16 21.86 -25.09 7.53
N GLU A 17 20.53 -24.93 7.60
CA GLU A 17 19.54 -25.68 6.81
C GLU A 17 19.76 -25.53 5.29
N TYR A 18 20.35 -24.41 4.83
CA TYR A 18 20.66 -24.21 3.42
C TYR A 18 21.71 -25.19 2.88
N LYS A 19 22.53 -25.83 3.73
CA LYS A 19 23.53 -26.83 3.31
C LYS A 19 22.90 -28.13 2.79
N GLN A 20 21.63 -28.38 3.11
CA GLN A 20 20.89 -29.58 2.70
C GLN A 20 20.40 -29.50 1.24
N PHE A 21 20.39 -28.31 0.64
CA PHE A 21 20.02 -28.09 -0.76
C PHE A 21 21.18 -28.49 -1.69
N THR A 22 21.26 -29.78 -2.02
CA THR A 22 22.21 -30.31 -3.03
C THR A 22 21.49 -30.50 -4.36
N LYS A 23 22.20 -30.32 -5.49
CA LYS A 23 21.65 -30.31 -6.86
C LYS A 23 20.82 -31.56 -7.25
N ASP A 24 20.98 -32.66 -6.53
CA ASP A 24 20.41 -33.97 -6.88
C ASP A 24 19.30 -34.45 -5.92
N GLY A 25 18.85 -33.61 -4.98
CA GLY A 25 17.83 -33.98 -3.99
C GLY A 25 16.55 -33.17 -4.13
N GLU A 26 15.43 -33.87 -4.37
CA GLU A 26 14.09 -33.36 -4.04
C GLU A 26 14.14 -32.91 -2.57
N ASN A 27 14.06 -31.59 -2.33
CA ASN A 27 14.14 -31.05 -0.98
C ASN A 27 12.73 -30.60 -0.56
N PRO A 28 11.99 -31.39 0.24
CA PRO A 28 10.58 -31.16 0.55
C PRO A 28 10.44 -30.29 1.80
N ILE A 29 11.30 -29.27 1.99
CA ILE A 29 11.07 -28.32 3.07
C ILE A 29 9.87 -27.48 2.65
N GLN A 30 8.70 -27.92 3.10
CA GLN A 30 7.50 -27.11 3.02
C GLN A 30 7.77 -25.82 3.81
N PRO A 31 7.42 -24.65 3.27
CA PRO A 31 7.48 -23.42 4.04
C PRO A 31 6.81 -23.64 5.40
N PRO A 32 7.40 -23.13 6.49
CA PRO A 32 6.75 -23.21 7.79
C PRO A 32 5.36 -22.59 7.69
N GLU A 33 4.40 -23.16 8.42
CA GLU A 33 3.05 -22.60 8.52
C GLU A 33 3.16 -21.16 9.02
N ILE A 34 2.39 -20.26 8.40
CA ILE A 34 2.35 -18.86 8.80
C ILE A 34 1.81 -18.84 10.23
N PRO A 35 2.56 -18.31 11.21
CA PRO A 35 2.10 -18.30 12.58
C PRO A 35 0.88 -17.38 12.72
N ASP A 36 -0.19 -17.88 13.34
CA ASP A 36 -1.40 -17.10 13.70
C ASP A 36 -1.13 -16.05 14.81
N THR A 37 0.09 -16.03 15.35
CA THR A 37 0.49 -15.11 16.42
C THR A 37 1.16 -13.86 15.86
N PRO A 38 0.91 -12.68 16.45
CA PRO A 38 1.57 -11.44 16.03
C PRO A 38 3.09 -11.59 16.14
N PHE A 39 3.80 -11.41 15.03
CA PHE A 39 5.25 -11.45 14.99
C PHE A 39 5.83 -10.05 15.08
N SER A 40 7.01 -9.91 15.68
CA SER A 40 7.66 -8.60 15.82
C SER A 40 8.73 -8.44 14.74
N VAL A 41 8.60 -7.41 13.91
CA VAL A 41 9.64 -7.02 12.95
C VAL A 41 10.27 -5.74 13.45
N PHE A 42 11.59 -5.73 13.63
CA PHE A 42 12.35 -4.58 14.16
C PHE A 42 11.83 -4.06 15.51
N ASN A 43 11.49 -4.96 16.43
CA ASN A 43 10.92 -4.65 17.75
C ASN A 43 9.56 -3.92 17.70
N LYS A 44 8.85 -3.97 16.57
CA LYS A 44 7.46 -3.50 16.46
C LYS A 44 6.55 -4.70 16.25
N PRO A 45 5.50 -4.86 17.07
CA PRO A 45 4.49 -5.89 16.81
C PRO A 45 3.87 -5.60 15.45
N GLN A 46 3.97 -6.55 14.54
CA GLN A 46 3.32 -6.48 13.25
C GLN A 46 1.91 -7.04 13.43
N ASN A 47 0.93 -6.14 13.38
CA ASN A 47 -0.46 -6.50 13.17
C ASN A 47 -0.67 -6.50 11.66
N ASP A 48 -1.27 -7.56 11.13
CA ASP A 48 -1.52 -7.68 9.70
C ASP A 48 -2.33 -6.47 9.19
N ASP A 49 -1.74 -5.79 8.20
CA ASP A 49 -2.31 -4.87 7.22
C ASP A 49 -3.07 -3.61 7.66
N ASP A 50 -3.48 -3.45 8.92
CA ASP A 50 -4.27 -2.30 9.34
C ASP A 50 -3.43 -1.11 9.81
N VAL A 51 -3.64 0.05 9.17
CA VAL A 51 -3.15 1.34 9.68
C VAL A 51 -3.74 1.55 11.08
N PRO A 52 -2.91 1.80 12.12
CA PRO A 52 -3.41 1.99 13.47
C PRO A 52 -4.42 3.13 13.50
N SER A 53 -5.51 2.97 14.27
CA SER A 53 -6.54 4.00 14.37
C SER A 53 -5.93 5.33 14.85
N LEU A 54 -6.48 6.45 14.39
CA LEU A 54 -6.01 7.78 14.81
C LEU A 54 -6.04 7.95 16.33
N GLU A 55 -7.07 7.40 16.99
CA GLU A 55 -7.22 7.40 18.44
C GLU A 55 -6.08 6.66 19.14
N SER A 56 -5.67 5.49 18.62
CA SER A 56 -4.54 4.72 19.18
C SER A 56 -3.20 5.46 19.10
N GLN A 57 -3.09 6.43 18.20
CA GLN A 57 -1.91 7.27 18.00
C GLN A 57 -2.01 8.61 18.76
N GLY A 58 -3.11 8.84 19.51
CA GLY A 58 -3.35 10.10 20.20
C GLY A 58 -3.69 11.28 19.27
N ILE A 59 -4.15 11.00 18.05
CA ILE A 59 -4.49 12.01 17.04
C ILE A 59 -6.00 12.28 17.10
N PRO A 60 -6.43 13.55 17.18
CA PRO A 60 -7.84 13.87 17.13
C PRO A 60 -8.44 13.51 15.77
N VAL A 61 -9.61 12.89 15.79
CA VAL A 61 -10.39 12.59 14.57
C VAL A 61 -11.11 13.87 14.13
N LEU A 62 -10.85 14.33 12.91
CA LEU A 62 -11.33 15.60 12.36
C LEU A 62 -12.40 15.42 11.26
N TYR A 63 -12.96 14.22 11.15
CA TYR A 63 -14.02 13.88 10.19
C TYR A 63 -15.14 13.09 10.87
N ASP A 64 -16.32 13.06 10.24
CA ASP A 64 -17.41 12.20 10.70
C ASP A 64 -17.24 10.76 10.17
N PRO A 65 -17.07 9.74 11.04
CA PRO A 65 -16.92 8.36 10.60
C PRO A 65 -18.17 7.76 9.94
N SER A 66 -19.34 8.38 10.11
CA SER A 66 -20.63 7.94 9.54
C SER A 66 -20.77 8.32 8.07
N GLU A 67 -20.02 9.32 7.62
CA GLU A 67 -20.09 9.86 6.27
C GLU A 67 -19.14 9.13 5.31
N PRO A 68 -19.40 9.17 3.98
CA PRO A 68 -18.52 8.56 2.99
C PRO A 68 -17.09 9.14 3.06
N PRO A 69 -16.03 8.31 3.10
CA PRO A 69 -14.65 8.77 3.25
C PRO A 69 -14.21 9.78 2.18
N LEU A 70 -14.74 9.66 0.96
CA LEU A 70 -14.45 10.59 -0.14
C LEU A 70 -15.03 11.98 0.09
N LEU A 71 -16.20 12.08 0.71
CA LEU A 71 -16.83 13.36 1.03
C LEU A 71 -16.06 14.06 2.15
N GLU A 72 -15.73 13.32 3.20
CA GLU A 72 -14.93 13.82 4.31
C GLU A 72 -13.53 14.24 3.86
N LEU A 73 -12.89 13.48 2.97
CA LEU A 73 -11.58 13.85 2.42
C LEU A 73 -11.62 15.19 1.68
N LYS A 74 -12.72 15.49 0.97
CA LYS A 74 -12.91 16.80 0.33
C LYS A 74 -13.07 17.92 1.35
N LYS A 75 -13.80 17.69 2.45
CA LYS A 75 -13.94 18.65 3.55
C LYS A 75 -12.59 18.92 4.22
N ILE A 76 -11.84 17.87 4.55
CA ILE A 76 -10.48 18.01 5.11
C ILE A 76 -9.57 18.76 4.14
N ASN A 77 -9.61 18.46 2.85
CA ASN A 77 -8.81 19.17 1.86
C ASN A 77 -9.10 20.67 1.85
N HIS A 78 -10.38 21.05 1.96
CA HIS A 78 -10.77 22.45 2.07
C HIS A 78 -10.26 23.10 3.38
N GLN A 79 -10.33 22.36 4.49
CA GLN A 79 -9.82 22.81 5.78
C GLN A 79 -8.29 22.96 5.80
N ILE A 80 -7.55 22.11 5.09
CA ILE A 80 -6.10 22.24 4.88
C ILE A 80 -5.79 23.56 4.18
N LEU A 81 -6.54 23.92 3.12
CA LEU A 81 -6.33 25.17 2.40
C LEU A 81 -6.54 26.40 3.28
N PHE A 82 -7.61 26.41 4.10
CA PHE A 82 -7.82 27.50 5.05
C PHE A 82 -6.73 27.57 6.11
N THR A 83 -6.30 26.43 6.65
CA THR A 83 -5.23 26.38 7.66
C THR A 83 -3.90 26.91 7.10
N ILE A 84 -3.61 26.65 5.81
CA ILE A 84 -2.45 27.23 5.12
C ILE A 84 -2.60 28.75 4.96
N GLN A 85 -3.79 29.21 4.60
CA GLN A 85 -4.06 30.64 4.49
C GLN A 85 -3.91 31.35 5.84
N ASP A 86 -4.38 30.74 6.92
CA ASP A 86 -4.22 31.25 8.28
C ASP A 86 -2.74 31.28 8.67
N LEU A 87 -1.98 30.24 8.33
CA LEU A 87 -0.53 30.21 8.55
C LEU A 87 0.17 31.39 7.86
N PHE A 88 -0.19 31.70 6.61
CA PHE A 88 0.38 32.87 5.93
C PHE A 88 0.02 34.18 6.61
N GLN A 89 -1.20 34.33 7.13
CA GLN A 89 -1.61 35.53 7.86
C GLN A 89 -0.83 35.67 9.18
N THR A 90 -0.69 34.59 9.94
CA THR A 90 0.12 34.54 11.17
C THR A 90 1.58 34.93 10.88
N LEU A 91 2.17 34.37 9.83
CA LEU A 91 3.55 34.67 9.43
C LEU A 91 3.73 36.12 8.95
N ALA A 92 2.76 36.67 8.20
CA ALA A 92 2.79 38.06 7.74
C ALA A 92 2.56 39.06 8.87
N GLY A 93 1.74 38.70 9.87
CA GLY A 93 1.44 39.53 11.05
C GLY A 93 2.55 39.58 12.09
N GLY A 94 3.49 38.63 12.09
CA GLY A 94 4.75 38.68 12.84
C GLY A 94 4.67 38.63 14.37
N ASN A 95 3.47 38.45 14.95
CA ASN A 95 3.25 38.60 16.39
C ASN A 95 2.67 37.36 17.08
N GLU A 96 2.27 36.34 16.32
CA GLU A 96 1.67 35.11 16.83
C GLU A 96 2.58 33.90 16.61
N ASN A 97 2.58 32.97 17.57
CA ASN A 97 3.37 31.75 17.47
C ASN A 97 2.69 30.75 16.50
N PRO A 98 3.29 30.40 15.35
CA PRO A 98 2.66 29.56 14.33
C PRO A 98 2.50 28.09 14.74
N ASP A 99 3.10 27.67 15.86
CA ASP A 99 3.10 26.28 16.33
C ASP A 99 1.70 25.65 16.38
N LYS A 100 0.68 26.41 16.83
CA LYS A 100 -0.70 25.91 16.89
C LYS A 100 -1.28 25.60 15.52
N THR A 101 -1.06 26.50 14.56
CA THR A 101 -1.52 26.33 13.17
C THR A 101 -0.79 25.18 12.49
N LEU A 102 0.51 25.01 12.80
CA LEU A 102 1.31 23.89 12.32
C LEU A 102 0.84 22.55 12.89
N ASP A 103 0.51 22.48 14.19
CA ASP A 103 -0.05 21.28 14.82
C ASP A 103 -1.42 20.93 14.24
N GLN A 104 -2.29 21.93 14.01
CA GLN A 104 -3.57 21.73 13.34
C GLN A 104 -3.37 21.19 11.92
N MET A 105 -2.46 21.79 11.15
CA MET A 105 -2.13 21.33 9.80
C MET A 105 -1.62 19.89 9.80
N LYS A 106 -0.74 19.53 10.75
CA LYS A 106 -0.26 18.16 10.96
C LYS A 106 -1.43 17.20 11.17
N TYR A 107 -2.36 17.50 12.09
CA TYR A 107 -3.50 16.62 12.35
C TYR A 107 -4.41 16.48 11.13
N LEU A 108 -4.63 17.54 10.35
CA LEU A 108 -5.41 17.47 9.12
C LEU A 108 -4.77 16.51 8.09
N PHE A 109 -3.44 16.56 7.92
CA PHE A 109 -2.77 15.62 7.02
C PHE A 109 -2.81 14.18 7.50
N MET A 110 -2.70 13.94 8.80
CA MET A 110 -2.83 12.58 9.35
C MET A 110 -4.24 12.02 9.14
N ASN A 111 -5.27 12.85 9.34
CA ASN A 111 -6.66 12.48 9.06
C ASN A 111 -6.89 12.22 7.56
N ALA A 112 -6.36 13.09 6.68
CA ALA A 112 -6.43 12.90 5.23
C ALA A 112 -5.75 11.59 4.80
N HIS A 113 -4.57 11.29 5.36
CA HIS A 113 -3.85 10.04 5.09
C HIS A 113 -4.67 8.82 5.49
N TYR A 114 -5.30 8.86 6.66
CA TYR A 114 -6.15 7.78 7.14
C TYR A 114 -7.38 7.56 6.23
N LEU A 115 -8.05 8.64 5.80
CA LEU A 115 -9.16 8.54 4.84
C LEU A 115 -8.72 8.02 3.47
N LEU A 116 -7.56 8.45 2.98
CA LEU A 116 -6.96 7.90 1.75
C LEU A 116 -6.68 6.41 1.88
N HIS A 117 -6.19 5.97 3.05
CA HIS A 117 -5.96 4.56 3.31
C HIS A 117 -7.25 3.74 3.18
N LYS A 118 -8.36 4.22 3.77
CA LYS A 118 -9.68 3.59 3.63
C LYS A 118 -10.14 3.48 2.17
N LEU A 119 -9.77 4.43 1.32
CA LEU A 119 -10.13 4.43 -0.11
C LEU A 119 -9.28 3.46 -0.94
N ARG A 120 -8.15 2.93 -0.43
CA ARG A 120 -7.25 2.02 -1.18
C ARG A 120 -7.97 0.75 -1.61
N THR A 121 -8.78 0.17 -0.73
CA THR A 121 -9.53 -1.05 -1.03
C THR A 121 -10.53 -0.82 -2.16
N VAL A 122 -11.30 0.27 -2.10
CA VAL A 122 -12.23 0.66 -3.18
C VAL A 122 -11.48 0.90 -4.49
N GLN A 123 -10.35 1.59 -4.44
CA GLN A 123 -9.49 1.82 -5.61
C GLN A 123 -8.97 0.52 -6.22
N ALA A 124 -8.55 -0.45 -5.40
CA ALA A 124 -8.07 -1.74 -5.86
C ALA A 124 -9.16 -2.53 -6.62
N TYR A 125 -10.40 -2.50 -6.11
CA TYR A 125 -11.54 -3.10 -6.81
C TYR A 125 -11.80 -2.43 -8.17
N GLU A 126 -11.87 -1.10 -8.22
CA GLU A 126 -12.06 -0.37 -9.47
C GLU A 126 -10.94 -0.64 -10.48
N HIS A 127 -9.70 -0.71 -10.00
CA HIS A 127 -8.54 -1.05 -10.83
C HIS A 127 -8.65 -2.47 -11.39
N MET A 128 -9.03 -3.45 -10.55
CA MET A 128 -9.25 -4.83 -10.99
C MET A 128 -10.35 -4.90 -12.06
N HIS A 129 -11.47 -4.22 -11.86
CA HIS A 129 -12.55 -4.14 -12.85
C HIS A 129 -12.09 -3.51 -14.17
N HIS A 130 -11.26 -2.47 -14.11
CA HIS A 130 -10.64 -1.88 -15.29
C HIS A 130 -9.76 -2.89 -16.03
N CYS A 131 -8.86 -3.59 -15.32
CA CYS A 131 -8.00 -4.61 -15.90
C CYS A 131 -8.79 -5.74 -16.58
N LEU A 132 -9.85 -6.24 -15.95
CA LEU A 132 -10.69 -7.30 -16.52
C LEU A 132 -11.43 -6.85 -17.78
N ARG A 133 -11.95 -5.62 -17.80
CA ARG A 133 -12.57 -5.03 -18.99
C ARG A 133 -11.58 -4.91 -20.14
N GLU A 134 -10.37 -4.46 -19.85
CA GLU A 134 -9.31 -4.33 -20.85
C GLU A 134 -8.87 -5.69 -21.40
N LYS A 135 -8.75 -6.72 -20.54
CA LYS A 135 -8.45 -8.09 -20.97
C LYS A 135 -9.53 -8.67 -21.88
N LYS A 136 -10.80 -8.46 -21.54
CA LYS A 136 -11.93 -8.85 -22.41
C LYS A 136 -11.85 -8.17 -23.77
N ARG A 137 -11.63 -6.85 -23.79
CA ARG A 137 -11.48 -6.07 -25.02
C ARG A 137 -10.34 -6.60 -25.91
N GLN A 138 -9.20 -6.95 -25.31
CA GLN A 138 -8.08 -7.55 -26.04
C GLN A 138 -8.43 -8.92 -26.63
N LEU A 139 -9.16 -9.75 -25.89
CA LEU A 139 -9.61 -11.06 -26.37
C LEU A 139 -10.58 -10.93 -27.55
N ASP A 140 -11.55 -10.01 -27.45
CA ASP A 140 -12.51 -9.75 -28.53
C ASP A 140 -11.81 -9.26 -29.82
N LEU A 141 -10.78 -8.42 -29.67
CA LEU A 141 -9.96 -7.98 -30.80
C LEU A 141 -9.10 -9.10 -31.38
N PHE A 142 -8.53 -9.95 -30.53
CA PHE A 142 -7.78 -11.11 -30.97
C PHE A 142 -8.66 -12.07 -31.77
N GLN A 143 -9.86 -12.37 -31.26
CA GLN A 143 -10.82 -13.23 -31.94
C GLN A 143 -11.18 -12.69 -33.32
N LYS A 144 -11.53 -11.40 -33.43
CA LYS A 144 -11.80 -10.77 -34.73
C LYS A 144 -10.64 -10.89 -35.70
N ARG A 145 -9.41 -10.57 -35.25
CA ARG A 145 -8.21 -10.68 -36.09
C ARG A 145 -7.94 -12.12 -36.53
N PHE A 146 -8.18 -13.09 -35.65
CA PHE A 146 -8.01 -14.49 -35.95
C PHE A 146 -9.03 -14.97 -36.99
N ASP A 147 -10.29 -14.58 -36.83
CA ASP A 147 -11.36 -14.87 -37.80
C ASP A 147 -11.06 -14.25 -39.18
N ASP A 148 -10.58 -13.00 -39.21
CA ASP A 148 -10.15 -12.33 -40.45
C ASP A 148 -9.00 -13.10 -41.14
N GLN A 149 -8.01 -13.58 -40.37
CA GLN A 149 -6.91 -14.38 -40.91
C GLN A 149 -7.38 -15.75 -41.42
N LEU A 150 -8.28 -16.42 -40.72
CA LEU A 150 -8.87 -17.67 -41.19
C LEU A 150 -9.64 -17.48 -42.50
N ALA A 151 -10.43 -16.42 -42.60
CA ALA A 151 -11.16 -16.08 -43.82
C ALA A 151 -10.21 -15.84 -45.01
N MET A 152 -9.07 -15.18 -44.77
CA MET A 152 -8.03 -14.99 -45.78
C MET A 152 -7.41 -16.32 -46.23
N VAL A 153 -7.08 -17.21 -45.29
CA VAL A 153 -6.49 -18.52 -45.61
C VAL A 153 -7.45 -19.41 -46.39
N VAL A 154 -8.74 -19.41 -46.05
CA VAL A 154 -9.77 -20.17 -46.78
C VAL A 154 -9.90 -19.72 -48.24
N GLN A 155 -9.66 -18.44 -48.54
CA GLN A 155 -9.69 -17.91 -49.91
C GLN A 155 -8.46 -18.29 -50.74
N LEU A 156 -7.36 -18.72 -50.11
CA LEU A 156 -6.18 -19.22 -50.82
C LEU A 156 -6.46 -20.65 -51.30
N LYS A 157 -6.64 -20.82 -52.60
CA LYS A 157 -6.80 -22.15 -53.22
C LYS A 157 -5.46 -22.90 -53.15
N PRO A 158 -5.43 -24.20 -52.80
CA PRO A 158 -4.20 -24.99 -52.88
C PRO A 158 -3.68 -25.02 -54.32
N PRO A 159 -2.35 -25.11 -54.52
CA PRO A 159 -1.72 -25.13 -55.84
C PRO A 159 -2.17 -26.31 -56.71
#